data_AF-A0A260PKM7-F1
#
_entry.id   AF-A0A260PKM7-F1
#
_cell.length_a   1.000
_cell.length_b   1.000
_cell.length_c   1.000
_cell.angle_alpha   90.00
_cell.angle_beta   90.00
_cell.angle_gamma   90.00
#
_symmetry.space_group_name_H-M   'P 1'
#
loop_
_entity.id
_entity.type
_entity.pdbx_description
1 polymer ?
#
loop_
_entity_poly.entity_id
_entity_poly.type
_entity_poly.pdbx_seq_one_letter_code
_entity_poly.pdbx_strand_id
1 'polypeptide(L)' 'MPSNAHTGRRESITTIGERTPSLHVRPSLQGFHCFGCGAGGDAFDFIQAADGVSRVESVELLANRVGLVIDYEDRDQ' A
#
# COMPACT_ATOMS: atom_id res chain seq x y z
N MET A 1 7.63 34.16 -17.41
CA MET A 1 6.35 33.71 -16.82
C MET A 1 6.50 32.21 -16.52
N PRO A 2 6.68 31.77 -15.26
CA PRO A 2 6.82 30.34 -14.94
C PRO A 2 5.43 29.74 -14.72
N SER A 3 5.06 28.71 -15.48
CA SER A 3 3.81 27.98 -15.29
C SER A 3 4.11 26.52 -14.96
N ASN A 4 3.78 26.18 -13.70
CA ASN A 4 3.52 24.87 -13.11
C ASN A 4 3.29 23.69 -14.07
N ALA A 5 3.92 22.55 -13.77
CA ALA A 5 3.22 21.27 -13.69
C ALA A 5 4.08 20.26 -12.91
N HIS A 6 3.67 19.96 -11.67
CA HIS A 6 4.09 18.78 -10.92
C HIS A 6 3.55 17.54 -11.66
N THR A 7 4.36 16.92 -12.51
CA THR A 7 4.04 15.60 -13.06
C THR A 7 4.28 14.56 -11.97
N GLY A 8 3.22 14.27 -11.22
CA GLY A 8 3.18 13.13 -10.31
C GLY A 8 3.52 11.86 -11.08
N ARG A 9 4.54 11.13 -10.61
CA ARG A 9 4.88 9.80 -11.10
C ARG A 9 3.68 8.89 -10.87
N ARG A 10 3.03 8.47 -11.96
CA ARG A 10 2.03 7.40 -11.91
C ARG A 10 2.80 6.09 -11.78
N GLU A 11 3.01 5.66 -10.55
CA GLU A 11 3.66 4.40 -10.23
C GLU A 11 2.65 3.26 -10.42
N SER A 12 2.34 2.91 -11.68
CA SER A 12 1.52 1.74 -12.00
C SER A 12 2.40 0.49 -11.92
N ILE A 13 2.51 -0.08 -10.72
CA ILE A 13 3.11 -1.40 -10.52
C ILE A 13 2.24 -2.43 -11.26
N THR A 14 2.87 -3.14 -12.21
CA THR A 14 2.23 -4.17 -13.03
C THR A 14 2.66 -5.53 -12.49
N THR A 15 1.74 -6.30 -11.94
CA THR A 15 2.00 -7.68 -11.52
C THR A 15 1.98 -8.62 -12.73
N ILE A 16 2.85 -9.63 -12.69
CA ILE A 16 3.24 -10.46 -13.84
C ILE A 16 2.17 -11.52 -14.08
N GLY A 17 1.36 -11.39 -15.14
CA GLY A 17 0.52 -12.51 -15.61
C GLY A 17 -0.76 -12.19 -16.40
N GLU A 18 -1.33 -10.99 -16.28
CA GLU A 18 -2.57 -10.65 -16.98
C GLU A 18 -2.46 -9.34 -17.77
N ARG A 19 -3.03 -9.33 -18.97
CA ARG A 19 -2.85 -8.30 -20.01
C ARG A 19 -3.54 -6.95 -19.69
N THR A 20 -3.92 -6.73 -18.42
CA THR A 20 -4.64 -5.54 -17.97
C THR A 20 -4.19 -5.19 -16.54
N PRO A 21 -3.55 -4.03 -16.28
CA PRO A 21 -3.23 -3.60 -14.93
C PRO A 21 -4.54 -3.30 -14.17
N SER A 22 -5.00 -4.26 -13.36
CA SER A 22 -6.31 -4.22 -12.69
C SER A 22 -6.24 -3.66 -11.26
N LEU A 23 -5.04 -3.42 -10.72
CA LEU A 23 -4.81 -2.84 -9.40
C LEU A 23 -4.87 -1.31 -9.46
N HIS A 24 -5.90 -0.72 -8.85
CA HIS A 24 -5.99 0.73 -8.65
C HIS A 24 -5.64 1.11 -7.22
N VAL A 25 -4.55 1.85 -7.04
CA VAL A 25 -4.20 2.52 -5.79
C VAL A 25 -4.75 3.94 -5.82
N ARG A 26 -5.48 4.34 -4.78
CA ARG A 26 -6.06 5.68 -4.62
C ARG A 26 -5.40 6.38 -3.42
N PRO A 27 -4.32 7.15 -3.63
CA PRO A 27 -3.60 7.80 -2.53
C PRO A 27 -4.50 8.72 -1.69
N SER A 28 -5.46 9.39 -2.32
CA SER A 28 -6.44 10.26 -1.65
C SER A 28 -7.37 9.51 -0.69
N LEU A 29 -7.59 8.21 -0.90
CA LEU A 29 -8.43 7.36 -0.06
C LEU A 29 -7.60 6.36 0.77
N GLN A 30 -6.26 6.43 0.69
CA GLN A 30 -5.33 5.52 1.35
C GLN A 30 -5.69 4.03 1.17
N GLY A 31 -6.19 3.67 -0.02
CA GLY A 31 -6.70 2.31 -0.27
C GLY A 31 -6.40 1.81 -1.68
N PHE A 32 -6.54 0.50 -1.85
CA PHE A 32 -6.39 -0.18 -3.13
C PHE A 32 -7.63 -1.01 -3.48
N HIS A 33 -7.82 -1.23 -4.77
CA HIS A 33 -8.83 -2.15 -5.28
C HIS A 33 -8.32 -2.87 -6.53
N CYS A 34 -8.37 -4.20 -6.48
CA CYS A 34 -8.05 -5.13 -7.55
C CYS A 34 -9.33 -5.47 -8.31
N PHE A 35 -9.46 -4.95 -9.53
CA PHE A 35 -10.63 -5.24 -10.37
C PHE A 35 -10.61 -6.65 -11.00
N GLY A 36 -9.47 -7.35 -11.00
CA GLY A 36 -9.36 -8.73 -11.49
C GLY A 36 -9.78 -9.77 -10.45
N CYS A 37 -9.42 -9.55 -9.19
CA CYS A 37 -9.60 -10.51 -8.10
C CYS A 37 -10.65 -10.08 -7.06
N GLY A 38 -11.12 -8.84 -7.11
CA GLY A 38 -12.06 -8.28 -6.14
C GLY A 38 -11.44 -7.92 -4.78
N ALA A 39 -10.13 -8.14 -4.60
CA ALA A 39 -9.43 -7.75 -3.38
C ALA A 39 -9.38 -6.23 -3.25
N GLY A 40 -9.70 -5.69 -2.07
CA GLY A 40 -9.60 -4.27 -1.80
C GLY A 40 -9.48 -4.06 -0.30
N GLY A 41 -8.79 -2.99 0.08
CA GLY A 41 -8.46 -2.71 1.47
C GLY A 41 -7.53 -1.51 1.61
N ASP A 42 -6.93 -1.40 2.78
CA ASP A 42 -5.93 -0.37 3.09
C ASP A 42 -4.50 -0.81 2.70
N ALA A 43 -3.51 0.05 2.97
CA ALA A 43 -2.11 -0.26 2.69
C ALA A 43 -1.58 -1.50 3.45
N PHE A 44 -2.14 -1.83 4.61
CA PHE A 44 -1.75 -2.99 5.39
C PHE A 44 -2.38 -4.26 4.83
N ASP A 45 -3.65 -4.23 4.44
CA ASP A 45 -4.32 -5.35 3.77
C ASP A 45 -3.59 -5.73 2.49
N PHE A 46 -3.07 -4.73 1.77
CA PHE A 46 -2.25 -4.96 0.58
C PHE A 46 -0.99 -5.77 0.91
N ILE A 47 -0.26 -5.38 1.96
CA ILE A 47 0.99 -6.04 2.37
C ILE A 47 0.72 -7.43 2.93
N GLN A 48 -0.33 -7.60 3.74
CA GLN A 48 -0.75 -8.91 4.23
C GLN A 48 -1.10 -9.85 3.06
N ALA A 49 -1.78 -9.36 2.02
CA ALA A 49 -2.12 -10.16 0.84
C ALA A 49 -0.92 -10.41 -0.10
N ALA A 50 0.02 -9.48 -0.19
CA ALA A 50 1.19 -9.59 -1.06
C ALA A 50 2.30 -10.47 -0.46
N ASP A 51 2.61 -10.28 0.82
CA ASP A 51 3.73 -10.94 1.52
C ASP A 51 3.26 -12.07 2.45
N GLY A 52 1.95 -12.23 2.67
CA GLY A 52 1.40 -13.29 3.51
C GLY A 52 1.70 -13.12 5.00
N VAL A 53 1.96 -11.88 5.43
CA VAL A 53 2.36 -11.55 6.81
C VAL A 53 1.16 -11.21 7.70
N SER A 54 1.37 -11.26 9.00
CA SER A 54 0.38 -10.82 9.99
C SER A 54 0.23 -9.29 10.02
N ARG A 55 -0.85 -8.81 10.65
CA ARG A 55 -1.10 -7.37 10.79
C ARG A 55 0.05 -6.64 11.49
N VAL A 56 0.62 -7.21 12.55
CA VAL A 56 1.73 -6.58 13.30
C VAL A 56 2.97 -6.45 12.40
N GLU A 57 3.34 -7.52 11.71
CA GLU A 57 4.45 -7.51 10.75
C GLU A 57 4.21 -6.51 9.61
N SER A 58 2.97 -6.39 9.13
CA SER A 58 2.63 -5.41 8.08
C SER A 58 2.85 -3.95 8.55
N VAL A 59 2.61 -3.67 9.84
CA VAL A 59 2.86 -2.35 10.45
C VAL A 59 4.36 -2.11 10.57
N GLU A 60 5.13 -3.11 11.01
CA GLU A 60 6.60 -3.05 11.09
C GLU A 60 7.23 -2.79 9.72
N LEU A 61 6.79 -3.50 8.68
CA LEU A 61 7.29 -3.31 7.31
C LEU A 61 7.03 -1.89 6.80
N LEU A 62 5.84 -1.34 7.06
CA LEU A 62 5.52 0.04 6.69
C LEU A 62 6.31 1.05 7.51
N ALA A 63 6.40 0.86 8.83
CA ALA A 63 7.15 1.74 9.72
C ALA A 63 8.63 1.80 9.32
N ASN A 64 9.25 0.65 9.04
CA ASN A 64 10.61 0.57 8.52
C ASN A 64 10.78 1.35 7.21
N ARG A 65 9.78 1.33 6.33
CA ARG A 65 9.82 2.03 5.04
C ARG A 65 9.71 3.56 5.18
N VAL A 66 9.00 4.05 6.19
CA VAL A 66 8.89 5.49 6.48
C VAL A 66 9.85 5.98 7.55
N GLY A 67 10.68 5.09 8.12
CA GLY A 67 11.63 5.41 9.18
C GLY A 67 10.98 5.72 10.53
N LEU A 68 9.80 5.16 10.80
CA LEU A 68 9.14 5.25 12.10
C LEU A 68 9.65 4.15 13.03
N VAL A 69 9.91 4.52 14.28
CA VAL A 69 10.18 3.58 15.37
C VAL A 69 8.85 3.14 15.96
N ILE A 70 8.59 1.83 16.00
CA ILE A 70 7.42 1.28 16.68
C ILE A 70 7.79 1.06 18.14
N ASP A 71 6.95 1.60 19.03
CA ASP A 71 6.95 1.28 20.44
C ASP A 71 5.76 0.35 20.71
N TYR A 72 5.99 -0.76 21.40
CA TYR A 72 4.94 -1.72 21.75
C TYR A 72 4.49 -1.40 23.16
N GLU A 73 3.31 -0.82 23.29
CA GLU A 73 2.65 -0.73 24.58
C GLU A 73 2.01 -2.09 24.88
N ASP A 74 2.65 -2.89 25.75
CA ASP A 74 2.04 -4.08 26.33
C ASP A 74 0.85 -3.65 27.18
N ARG A 75 -0.33 -3.66 26.56
CA ARG A 75 -1.61 -3.48 27.23
C ARG A 75 -2.04 -4.77 27.93
N ASP A 76 -1.19 -5.28 28.80
CA ASP A 76 -1.55 -6.25 29.81
C ASP A 76 -1.88 -5.48 31.11
N GLN A 77 -3.12 -4.97 31.18
CA GLN A 77 -3.72 -4.48 32.42
C GLN A 77 -5.14 -4.99 32.57
#